data_AF-A0A846DBT7-F1
#
_entry.id   AF-A0A846DBT7-F1
#
_cell.length_a   1.000
_cell.length_b   1.000
_cell.length_c   1.000
_cell.angle_alpha   90.00
_cell.angle_beta   90.00
_cell.angle_gamma   90.00
#
_symmetry.space_group_name_H-M   'P 1'
#
loop_
_entity.id
_entity.type
_entity.pdbx_description
1 polymer ?
#
loop_
_entity_poly.entity_id
_entity_poly.type
_entity_poly.pdbx_seq_one_letter_code
_entity_poly.pdbx_strand_id
1 'polypeptide(L)'
;MVYVPSSRSSKRNSQKTNTAIWAVLIGLGSVSVIFIWGLMFVSEVVTLGGVPYRVIMKFLQDETAKTAYFQGNSQKLHDRLDEMGIEEAMKEYYRPKITDEIVLDQHIHQILYERTGYIGMAYNVNSQGVLILKKGYKLILDD
;
A
#
# COMPACT_ATOMS: atom_id res chain seq x y z
N MET A 1 -65.74 -13.94 45.38
CA MET A 1 -65.18 -13.33 44.16
C MET A 1 -63.71 -13.04 44.45
N VAL A 2 -62.80 -13.86 43.94
CA VAL A 2 -61.36 -13.81 44.32
C VAL A 2 -60.58 -13.18 43.17
N TYR A 3 -59.87 -12.10 43.49
CA TYR A 3 -59.00 -11.37 42.55
C TYR A 3 -57.67 -12.10 42.39
N VAL A 4 -57.31 -12.44 41.15
CA VAL A 4 -56.01 -13.04 40.79
C VAL A 4 -55.17 -11.94 40.12
N PRO A 5 -54.03 -11.52 40.68
CA PRO A 5 -53.15 -10.58 40.01
C PRO A 5 -52.34 -11.30 38.92
N SER A 6 -52.30 -10.73 37.72
CA SER A 6 -51.43 -11.18 36.63
C SER A 6 -49.98 -10.76 36.89
N SER A 7 -49.09 -11.74 37.03
CA SER A 7 -47.65 -11.51 37.16
C SER A 7 -47.09 -10.98 35.84
N ARG A 8 -46.60 -9.74 35.86
CA ARG A 8 -45.94 -9.08 34.72
C ARG A 8 -44.63 -9.80 34.35
N SER A 9 -44.45 -9.96 33.04
CA SER A 9 -43.31 -10.61 32.39
C SER A 9 -41.98 -9.91 32.68
N SER A 10 -41.08 -10.58 33.41
CA SER A 10 -39.67 -10.24 33.46
C SER A 10 -38.91 -10.97 32.35
N LYS A 11 -38.89 -10.40 31.15
CA LYS A 11 -38.03 -10.85 30.02
C LYS A 11 -37.36 -9.65 29.35
N ARG A 12 -36.48 -8.93 30.07
CA ARG A 12 -35.76 -7.78 29.49
C ARG A 12 -34.26 -7.70 29.77
N ASN A 13 -33.69 -8.58 30.60
CA ASN A 13 -32.29 -8.48 31.02
C ASN A 13 -31.32 -9.48 30.36
N SER A 14 -31.78 -10.48 29.60
CA SER A 14 -30.91 -11.50 28.99
C SER A 14 -30.37 -11.12 27.59
N GLN A 15 -30.96 -10.13 26.92
CA GLN A 15 -30.53 -9.73 25.57
C GLN A 15 -29.33 -8.76 25.54
N LYS A 16 -29.16 -7.92 26.57
CA LYS A 16 -28.10 -6.89 26.59
C LYS A 16 -26.69 -7.45 26.84
N THR A 17 -26.58 -8.57 27.57
CA THR A 17 -25.28 -9.18 27.90
C THR A 17 -24.69 -9.90 26.70
N ASN A 18 -25.52 -10.59 25.91
CA ASN A 18 -25.06 -11.32 24.72
C ASN A 18 -24.55 -10.35 23.64
N THR A 19 -25.24 -9.24 23.39
CA THR A 19 -24.78 -8.24 22.41
C THR A 19 -23.50 -7.52 22.83
N ALA A 20 -23.30 -7.27 24.13
CA ALA A 20 -22.06 -6.69 24.64
C ALA A 20 -20.86 -7.66 24.48
N ILE A 21 -21.05 -8.96 24.75
CA ILE A 21 -20.02 -9.99 24.56
C ILE A 21 -19.64 -10.12 23.08
N TRP A 22 -20.64 -10.16 22.18
CA TRP A 22 -20.39 -10.19 20.73
C TRP A 22 -19.67 -8.94 20.24
N ALA A 23 -20.03 -7.75 20.74
CA ALA A 23 -19.34 -6.51 20.38
C ALA A 23 -17.86 -6.51 20.84
N VAL A 24 -17.57 -7.03 22.03
CA VAL A 24 -16.19 -7.17 22.53
C VAL A 24 -15.40 -8.18 21.71
N LEU A 25 -15.99 -9.33 21.38
CA LEU A 25 -15.34 -10.35 20.54
C LEU A 25 -15.08 -9.85 19.11
N ILE A 26 -16.03 -9.14 18.51
CA ILE A 26 -15.84 -8.51 17.19
C ILE A 26 -14.76 -7.41 17.27
N GLY A 27 -14.75 -6.61 18.33
CA GLY A 27 -13.74 -5.59 18.55
C GLY A 27 -12.33 -6.20 18.66
N LEU A 28 -12.17 -7.22 19.50
CA LEU A 28 -10.89 -7.93 19.67
C LEU A 28 -10.45 -8.64 18.39
N GLY A 29 -11.38 -9.31 17.69
CA GLY A 29 -11.10 -9.94 16.40
C GLY A 29 -10.63 -8.93 15.35
N SER A 30 -11.29 -7.77 15.27
CA SER A 30 -10.94 -6.72 14.30
C SER A 30 -9.55 -6.13 14.57
N VAL A 31 -9.22 -5.87 15.84
CA VAL A 31 -7.87 -5.37 16.22
C VAL A 31 -6.80 -6.39 15.85
N SER A 32 -7.06 -7.68 16.07
CA SER A 32 -6.12 -8.75 15.74
C SER A 32 -5.83 -8.84 14.24
N VAL A 33 -6.87 -8.71 13.40
CA VAL A 33 -6.72 -8.72 11.94
C VAL A 33 -5.90 -7.51 11.46
N ILE A 34 -6.20 -6.31 11.97
CA ILE A 34 -5.45 -5.09 11.64
C ILE A 34 -3.98 -5.25 12.04
N PHE A 35 -3.71 -5.82 13.22
CA PHE A 35 -2.36 -6.03 13.71
C PHE A 35 -1.58 -7.02 12.83
N ILE A 36 -2.19 -8.14 12.43
CA ILE A 36 -1.56 -9.12 11.54
C ILE A 36 -1.23 -8.51 10.18
N TRP A 37 -2.18 -7.80 9.57
CA TRP A 37 -1.95 -7.09 8.30
C TRP A 37 -0.84 -6.05 8.43
N GLY A 38 -0.81 -5.31 9.54
CA GLY A 38 0.27 -4.36 9.83
C GLY A 38 1.63 -5.03 9.91
N LEU A 39 1.75 -6.16 10.61
CA LEU A 39 3.00 -6.92 10.70
C LEU A 39 3.43 -7.47 9.33
N MET A 40 2.50 -8.01 8.53
CA MET A 40 2.81 -8.49 7.19
C MET A 40 3.29 -7.37 6.27
N PHE A 41 2.75 -6.16 6.43
CA PHE A 41 3.18 -5.00 5.65
C PHE A 41 4.56 -4.51 6.09
N VAL A 42 4.80 -4.37 7.39
CA VAL A 42 6.11 -3.94 7.93
C VAL A 42 7.22 -4.95 7.62
N SER A 43 6.90 -6.25 7.57
CA SER A 43 7.83 -7.32 7.17
C SER A 43 7.93 -7.50 5.65
N GLU A 44 7.26 -6.65 4.86
CA GLU A 44 7.26 -6.65 3.39
C GLU A 44 6.76 -7.95 2.74
N VAL A 45 6.04 -8.78 3.51
CA VAL A 45 5.31 -9.93 2.99
C VAL A 45 4.18 -9.46 2.07
N VAL A 46 3.58 -8.31 2.40
CA VAL A 46 2.64 -7.59 1.53
C VAL A 46 3.16 -6.19 1.22
N THR A 47 2.85 -5.69 0.02
CA THR A 47 3.17 -4.33 -0.43
C THR A 47 1.92 -3.47 -0.47
N LEU A 48 2.05 -2.16 -0.30
CA LEU A 48 0.93 -1.24 -0.52
C LEU A 48 0.94 -0.81 -1.98
N GLY A 49 0.05 -1.40 -2.78
CA GLY A 49 -0.07 -1.08 -4.19
C GLY A 49 1.20 -1.35 -5.01
N GLY A 50 1.97 -2.38 -4.65
CA GLY A 50 3.24 -2.73 -5.30
C GLY A 50 4.46 -2.01 -4.71
N VAL A 51 4.28 -1.12 -3.72
CA VAL A 51 5.42 -0.44 -3.09
C VAL A 51 5.77 -1.12 -1.75
N PRO A 52 7.03 -1.57 -1.56
CA PRO A 52 7.50 -2.12 -0.28
C PRO A 52 7.45 -1.10 0.85
N TYR A 53 7.27 -1.56 2.09
CA TYR A 53 7.16 -0.69 3.26
C TYR A 53 8.39 0.21 3.43
N ARG A 54 9.60 -0.32 3.26
CA ARG A 54 10.85 0.45 3.37
C ARG A 54 10.89 1.64 2.41
N VAL A 55 10.38 1.45 1.19
CA VAL A 55 10.34 2.48 0.14
C VAL A 55 9.36 3.58 0.53
N ILE A 56 8.18 3.19 1.03
CA ILE A 56 7.16 4.14 1.51
C ILE A 56 7.71 4.95 2.69
N MET A 57 8.35 4.31 3.65
CA MET A 57 8.94 5.01 4.79
C MET A 57 10.03 5.97 4.36
N LYS A 58 10.90 5.56 3.44
CA LYS A 58 11.95 6.42 2.88
C LYS A 58 11.35 7.67 2.24
N PHE A 59 10.32 7.50 1.41
CA PHE A 59 9.57 8.60 0.81
C PHE A 59 8.90 9.52 1.84
N LEU A 60 8.18 8.95 2.83
CA LEU A 60 7.44 9.73 3.83
C LEU A 60 8.36 10.52 4.79
N GLN A 61 9.58 10.04 4.99
CA GLN A 61 10.61 10.72 5.79
C GLN A 61 11.31 11.85 5.03
N ASP A 62 11.16 11.92 3.71
CA ASP A 62 11.79 12.95 2.88
C ASP A 62 10.81 14.10 2.61
N GLU A 63 11.03 15.24 3.27
CA GLU A 63 10.19 16.42 3.09
C GLU A 63 10.24 16.97 1.66
N THR A 64 11.37 16.82 0.96
CA THR A 64 11.54 17.32 -0.41
C THR A 64 10.72 16.51 -1.40
N ALA A 65 10.76 15.19 -1.30
CA ALA A 65 10.00 14.27 -2.14
C ALA A 65 8.51 14.44 -1.90
N LYS A 66 8.06 14.49 -0.64
CA LYS A 66 6.65 14.77 -0.31
C LYS A 66 6.19 16.09 -0.89
N THR A 67 6.97 17.15 -0.70
CA THR A 67 6.61 18.49 -1.19
C THR A 67 6.52 18.49 -2.71
N ALA A 68 7.49 17.90 -3.41
CA ALA A 68 7.47 17.80 -4.86
C ALA A 68 6.26 17.01 -5.38
N TYR A 69 5.90 15.92 -4.68
CA TYR A 69 4.71 15.12 -4.97
C TYR A 69 3.41 15.92 -4.82
N PHE A 70 3.20 16.55 -3.66
CA PHE A 70 1.97 17.32 -3.41
C PHE A 70 1.87 18.61 -4.23
N GLN A 71 2.99 19.16 -4.68
CA GLN A 71 3.03 20.31 -5.59
C GLN A 71 2.89 19.93 -7.07
N GLY A 72 2.87 18.63 -7.40
CA GLY A 72 2.81 18.15 -8.78
C GLY A 72 4.06 18.48 -9.60
N ASN A 73 5.21 18.69 -8.96
CA ASN A 73 6.46 18.99 -9.64
C ASN A 73 7.19 17.68 -10.01
N SER A 74 6.82 17.12 -11.16
CA SER A 74 7.31 15.82 -11.61
C SER A 74 8.82 15.75 -11.78
N GLN A 75 9.47 16.81 -12.27
CA GLN A 75 10.93 16.83 -12.44
C GLN A 75 11.63 16.79 -11.09
N LYS A 76 11.22 17.65 -10.16
CA LYS A 76 11.81 17.68 -8.82
C LYS A 76 11.56 16.38 -8.05
N LEU A 77 10.38 15.79 -8.24
CA LEU A 77 10.06 14.50 -7.66
C LEU A 77 10.96 13.40 -8.24
N HIS A 78 11.15 13.37 -9.56
CA HIS A 78 12.04 12.42 -10.22
C HIS A 78 13.46 12.50 -9.64
N ASP A 79 14.07 13.67 -9.69
CA ASP A 79 15.47 13.87 -9.27
C ASP A 79 15.63 13.46 -7.80
N ARG A 80 14.64 13.79 -6.96
CA ARG A 80 14.68 13.40 -5.55
C ARG A 80 14.49 11.90 -5.31
N LEU A 81 13.61 11.23 -6.05
CA LEU A 81 13.42 9.78 -5.94
C LEU A 81 14.66 9.01 -6.39
N ASP A 82 15.35 9.51 -7.43
CA ASP A 82 16.61 8.97 -7.93
C ASP A 82 17.74 9.14 -6.90
N GLU A 83 17.92 10.36 -6.36
CA GLU A 83 18.88 10.63 -5.28
C GLU A 83 18.64 9.76 -4.04
N MET A 84 17.37 9.46 -3.76
CA MET A 84 16.99 8.59 -2.65
C MET A 84 17.19 7.11 -2.99
N GLY A 85 17.59 6.73 -4.21
CA GLY A 85 17.74 5.33 -4.62
C GLY A 85 16.47 4.52 -4.44
N ILE A 86 15.30 5.12 -4.69
CA ILE A 86 13.99 4.47 -4.53
C ILE A 86 13.85 3.34 -5.54
N GLU A 87 14.32 3.54 -6.76
CA GLU A 87 14.30 2.53 -7.82
C GLU A 87 15.08 1.28 -7.41
N GLU A 88 16.33 1.43 -6.94
CA GLU A 88 17.15 0.29 -6.51
C GLU A 88 16.54 -0.41 -5.29
N ALA A 89 15.98 0.34 -4.34
CA ALA A 89 15.26 -0.24 -3.22
C ALA A 89 14.01 -1.03 -3.67
N MET A 90 13.38 -0.67 -4.78
CA MET A 90 12.31 -1.50 -5.37
C MET A 90 12.91 -2.73 -6.09
N LYS A 91 14.00 -2.55 -6.85
CA LYS A 91 14.70 -3.63 -7.57
C LYS A 91 15.12 -4.74 -6.62
N GLU A 92 15.79 -4.41 -5.53
CA GLU A 92 16.21 -5.41 -4.53
C GLU A 92 15.04 -6.21 -3.96
N TYR A 93 13.85 -5.61 -3.79
CA TYR A 93 12.67 -6.33 -3.30
C TYR A 93 12.06 -7.29 -4.35
N TYR A 94 12.10 -6.89 -5.62
CA TYR A 94 11.46 -7.61 -6.72
C TYR A 94 12.39 -8.55 -7.50
N ARG A 95 13.71 -8.36 -7.44
CA ARG A 95 14.73 -9.20 -8.10
C ARG A 95 14.58 -10.71 -7.79
N PRO A 96 14.19 -11.13 -6.57
CA PRO A 96 13.89 -12.56 -6.31
C PRO A 96 12.64 -13.10 -7.04
N LYS A 97 11.76 -12.22 -7.54
CA LYS A 97 10.46 -12.56 -8.16
C LYS A 97 10.46 -12.35 -9.67
N ILE A 98 11.28 -11.44 -10.18
CA ILE A 98 11.38 -11.07 -11.59
C ILE A 98 12.86 -11.17 -11.98
N THR A 99 13.18 -12.18 -12.79
CA THR A 99 14.58 -12.50 -13.16
C THR A 99 15.09 -11.67 -14.34
N ASP A 100 14.20 -11.27 -15.26
CA ASP A 100 14.57 -10.43 -16.40
C ASP A 100 14.65 -8.97 -15.93
N GLU A 101 15.86 -8.40 -15.94
CA GLU A 101 16.13 -7.03 -15.48
C GLU A 101 15.38 -5.97 -16.29
N ILE A 102 15.10 -6.21 -17.58
CA ILE A 102 14.30 -5.27 -18.40
C ILE A 102 12.85 -5.28 -17.93
N VAL A 103 12.31 -6.47 -17.66
CA VAL A 103 10.95 -6.63 -17.13
C VAL A 103 10.85 -6.07 -15.71
N LEU A 104 11.88 -6.26 -14.89
CA LEU A 104 11.96 -5.71 -13.53
C LEU A 104 11.96 -4.18 -13.55
N ASP A 105 12.81 -3.58 -14.38
CA ASP A 105 12.88 -2.14 -14.58
C ASP A 105 11.52 -1.58 -15.01
N GLN A 106 10.93 -2.14 -16.07
CA GLN A 106 9.62 -1.72 -16.56
C GLN A 106 8.52 -1.87 -15.50
N HIS A 107 8.53 -2.96 -14.72
CA HIS A 107 7.57 -3.19 -13.64
C HIS A 107 7.66 -2.11 -12.56
N ILE A 108 8.88 -1.75 -12.16
CA ILE A 108 9.13 -0.74 -11.14
C ILE A 108 8.71 0.64 -11.62
N HIS A 109 9.08 1.01 -12.85
CA HIS A 109 8.65 2.26 -13.48
C HIS A 109 7.12 2.33 -13.60
N GLN A 110 6.46 1.21 -13.91
CA GLN A 110 4.99 1.14 -13.96
C GLN A 110 4.36 1.37 -12.59
N ILE A 111 4.90 0.77 -11.53
CA ILE A 111 4.42 1.01 -10.16
C ILE A 111 4.58 2.48 -9.78
N LEU A 112 5.74 3.09 -10.07
CA LEU A 112 5.99 4.50 -9.76
C LEU A 112 5.03 5.41 -10.56
N TYR A 113 4.77 5.10 -11.82
CA TYR A 113 3.78 5.83 -12.64
C TYR A 113 2.38 5.74 -12.05
N GLU A 114 1.90 4.55 -11.71
CA GLU A 114 0.56 4.37 -11.14
C GLU A 114 0.38 5.03 -9.78
N ARG A 115 1.46 5.16 -9.00
CA ARG A 115 1.41 5.73 -7.65
C ARG A 115 1.64 7.23 -7.62
N THR A 116 2.46 7.74 -8.53
CA THR A 116 2.93 9.13 -8.46
C THR A 116 2.65 9.96 -9.72
N GLY A 117 2.18 9.33 -10.81
CA GLY A 117 2.08 9.96 -12.12
C GLY A 117 3.45 10.16 -12.81
N TYR A 118 4.53 9.66 -12.20
CA TYR A 118 5.90 9.72 -12.71
C TYR A 118 6.09 8.86 -13.97
N ILE A 119 6.70 9.42 -15.01
CA ILE A 119 7.11 8.67 -16.20
C ILE A 119 8.64 8.68 -16.25
N GLY A 120 9.26 7.50 -16.20
CA GLY A 120 10.70 7.37 -16.35
C GLY A 120 11.20 7.92 -17.69
N MET A 121 12.40 8.50 -17.69
CA MET A 121 12.94 9.17 -18.88
C MET A 121 13.01 8.24 -20.10
N ALA A 122 13.27 6.95 -19.88
CA ALA A 122 13.33 5.92 -20.91
C ALA A 122 11.97 5.45 -21.43
N TYR A 123 10.85 5.91 -20.85
CA TYR A 123 9.51 5.36 -21.10
C TYR A 123 8.54 6.40 -21.68
N ASN A 124 7.56 5.91 -22.43
CA ASN A 124 6.35 6.62 -22.85
C ASN A 124 5.12 5.86 -22.34
N VAL A 125 4.04 6.58 -22.04
CA VAL A 125 2.75 5.96 -21.70
C VAL A 125 1.97 5.73 -22.99
N ASN A 126 1.47 4.51 -23.20
CA ASN A 126 0.60 4.21 -24.33
C ASN A 126 -0.87 4.60 -24.06
N SER A 127 -1.75 4.41 -25.04
CA SER A 127 -3.18 4.71 -24.89
C SER A 127 -3.91 3.88 -23.82
N GLN A 128 -3.27 2.83 -23.29
CA GLN A 128 -3.81 1.95 -22.25
C GLN A 128 -3.24 2.26 -20.86
N GLY A 129 -2.40 3.30 -20.70
CA GLY A 129 -1.78 3.63 -19.41
C GLY A 129 -0.57 2.76 -19.04
N VAL A 130 -0.01 2.01 -20.00
CA VAL A 130 1.16 1.15 -19.78
C VAL A 130 2.41 1.85 -20.29
N LEU A 131 3.48 1.81 -19.50
CA LEU A 131 4.80 2.30 -19.90
C LEU A 131 5.43 1.37 -20.95
N ILE A 132 5.87 1.96 -22.06
CA ILE A 132 6.61 1.30 -23.13
C ILE A 132 7.96 2.01 -23.29
N LEU A 133 9.03 1.24 -23.42
CA LEU A 133 10.37 1.77 -23.68
C LEU A 133 10.36 2.64 -24.96
N LYS A 134 10.98 3.82 -24.89
CA LYS A 134 11.14 4.72 -26.04
C LYS A 134 12.03 4.07 -27.10
N LYS A 135 11.65 4.19 -28.37
CA LYS A 135 12.41 3.67 -29.50
C LYS A 135 13.81 4.31 -29.53
N GLY A 136 14.85 3.48 -29.40
CA GLY A 136 16.26 3.92 -29.39
C GLY A 136 16.90 4.00 -28.00
N TYR A 137 16.15 3.82 -26.92
CA TYR A 137 16.72 3.59 -25.60
C TYR A 137 17.15 2.14 -25.49
N LYS A 138 18.38 1.92 -25.04
CA LYS A 138 18.88 0.62 -24.59
C LYS A 138 19.08 0.79 -23.09
N LEU A 139 18.43 -0.04 -22.27
CA LEU A 139 18.74 -0.07 -20.85
C LEU A 139 20.21 -0.48 -20.74
N ILE A 140 21.06 0.46 -20.35
CA ILE A 140 22.42 0.15 -19.94
C ILE A 140 22.24 -0.34 -18.51
N LEU A 141 22.30 -1.66 -18.36
CA LEU A 141 22.38 -2.29 -17.05
C LEU A 141 23.81 -2.03 -16.58
N ASP A 142 23.97 -1.27 -15.50
CA ASP A 142 25.26 -1.19 -14.82
C ASP A 142 25.48 -2.56 -14.14
N ASP A 143 26.43 -3.34 -14.68
CA ASP A 143 26.91 -4.63 -14.17
C ASP A 143 27.58 -4.50 -12.79
#